data_AF-W1J220-F1
#
_entry.id   AF-W1J220-F1
#
_cell.length_a   1.000
_cell.length_b   1.000
_cell.length_c   1.000
_cell.angle_alpha   90.00
_cell.angle_beta   90.00
_cell.angle_gamma   90.00
#
_symmetry.space_group_name_H-M   'P 1'
#
loop_
_entity.id
_entity.type
_entity.pdbx_description
1 polymer ?
#
loop_
_entity_poly.entity_id
_entity_poly.type
_entity_poly.pdbx_seq_one_letter_code
_entity_poly.pdbx_strand_id
1 'polypeptide(L)'
;MSHLIYLSLKGKKQGLISAGCSTPESIGNRYQAGRENAIQVLSVNHSVSRDQNAHHHPVSFTKPIDKSSPLLVMAIDGNELLEAVFLCYRTNPMGQLEAFYEIKLTGATLVDFTCHYPHSINSNDQIPYETVQLDYKSISCNHIAAGTSGYSITQLAGREEGKPLLSGFSNVKPLKKPLVEENPIKPAKHHARYRCVDDNGNLLTECKYRVCLPDGQIKTGTTDKQGFTQWHLTDDKNNLNFHILKD
;
A
#
# COMPACT_ATOMS: atom_id res chain seq x y z
N MET A 1 9.88 5.97 28.93
CA MET A 1 8.84 4.94 28.71
C MET A 1 9.54 3.59 28.61
N SER A 2 9.33 2.68 29.57
CA SER A 2 10.00 1.37 29.63
C SER A 2 9.26 0.26 28.88
N HIS A 3 7.99 0.47 28.55
CA HIS A 3 7.14 -0.50 27.86
C HIS A 3 6.62 0.12 26.56
N LEU A 4 7.07 -0.44 25.43
CA LEU A 4 6.71 0.02 24.09
C LEU A 4 6.15 -1.14 23.30
N ILE A 5 5.19 -0.87 22.43
CA ILE A 5 4.59 -1.87 21.55
C ILE A 5 4.67 -1.30 20.13
N TYR A 6 5.13 -2.13 19.21
CA TYR A 6 5.17 -1.80 17.78
C TYR A 6 4.43 -2.85 16.99
N LEU A 7 3.68 -2.42 15.98
CA LEU A 7 2.94 -3.27 15.08
C LEU A 7 3.52 -3.17 13.66
N SER A 8 3.95 -4.30 13.11
CA SER A 8 4.14 -4.46 11.67
C SER A 8 2.82 -4.99 11.09
N LEU A 9 2.23 -4.23 10.16
CA LEU A 9 0.94 -4.57 9.56
C LEU A 9 1.09 -4.66 8.05
N LYS A 10 0.74 -5.82 7.50
CA LYS A 10 0.81 -6.09 6.07
C LYS A 10 -0.55 -6.51 5.56
N GLY A 11 -1.09 -5.76 4.60
CA GLY A 11 -2.26 -6.12 3.85
C GLY A 11 -1.91 -6.96 2.62
N LYS A 12 -2.78 -7.89 2.25
CA LYS A 12 -2.62 -8.73 1.05
C LYS A 12 -2.65 -7.92 -0.24
N LYS A 13 -3.46 -6.86 -0.31
CA LYS A 13 -3.60 -5.95 -1.45
C LYS A 13 -2.72 -4.70 -1.29
N GLN A 14 -2.70 -4.11 -0.09
CA GLN A 14 -2.02 -2.84 0.18
C GLN A 14 -0.51 -2.99 0.45
N GLY A 15 0.00 -4.21 0.63
CA GLY A 15 1.40 -4.43 1.00
C GLY A 15 1.68 -4.01 2.44
N LEU A 16 2.85 -3.41 2.71
CA LEU A 16 3.25 -3.03 4.06
C LEU A 16 2.53 -1.74 4.50
N ILE A 17 1.35 -1.89 5.12
CA ILE A 17 0.52 -0.79 5.64
C ILE A 17 1.30 0.04 6.68
N SER A 18 2.14 -0.61 7.49
CA SER A 18 2.93 0.06 8.52
C SER A 18 4.13 0.87 7.98
N ALA A 19 4.36 0.89 6.65
CA ALA A 19 5.49 1.59 6.05
C ALA A 19 5.43 3.10 6.23
N GLY A 20 6.43 3.67 6.93
CA GLY A 20 6.50 5.10 7.23
C GLY A 20 5.46 5.57 8.27
N CYS A 21 4.99 4.70 9.15
CA CYS A 21 4.02 5.08 10.19
C CYS A 21 4.67 5.74 11.41
N SER A 22 5.93 5.41 11.72
CA SER A 22 6.69 6.11 12.75
C SER A 22 7.73 7.02 12.08
N THR A 23 7.28 8.10 11.43
CA THR A 23 8.15 9.17 10.93
C THR A 23 7.67 10.52 11.46
N PRO A 24 8.50 11.59 11.38
CA PRO A 24 8.08 12.93 11.77
C PRO A 24 6.82 13.41 11.05
N GLU A 25 6.64 13.05 9.78
CA GLU A 25 5.46 13.42 8.97
C GLU A 25 4.19 12.69 9.42
N SER A 26 4.33 11.54 10.06
CA SER A 26 3.21 10.67 10.45
C SER A 26 2.75 10.92 11.88
N ILE A 27 3.68 10.94 12.86
CA ILE A 27 3.35 11.05 14.30
C ILE A 27 4.11 12.18 15.01
N GLY A 28 4.74 13.08 14.25
CA GLY A 28 5.45 14.24 14.79
C GLY A 28 6.55 13.84 15.78
N ASN A 29 6.60 14.54 16.91
CA ASN A 29 7.62 14.37 17.94
C ASN A 29 7.59 13.00 18.67
N ARG A 30 6.57 12.16 18.42
CA ARG A 30 6.49 10.81 18.98
C ARG A 30 7.36 9.79 18.24
N TYR A 31 7.88 10.17 17.07
CA TYR A 31 8.79 9.38 16.26
C TYR A 31 9.99 8.85 17.06
N GLN A 32 10.40 7.62 16.75
CA GLN A 32 11.64 7.02 17.22
C GLN A 32 12.42 6.46 16.03
N ALA A 33 13.70 6.80 15.94
CA ALA A 33 14.58 6.32 14.88
C ALA A 33 14.73 4.79 14.90
N GLY A 34 14.78 4.18 13.72
CA GLY A 34 14.87 2.73 13.54
C GLY A 34 13.52 1.99 13.66
N ARG A 35 12.40 2.72 13.72
CA ARG A 35 11.03 2.19 13.80
C ARG A 35 10.13 2.66 12.68
N GLU A 36 10.69 3.23 11.62
CA GLU A 36 9.98 3.95 10.56
C GLU A 36 8.85 3.13 9.93
N ASN A 37 9.05 1.82 9.79
CA ASN A 37 8.10 0.90 9.16
C ASN A 37 7.19 0.14 10.14
N ALA A 38 7.03 0.64 11.35
CA ALA A 38 6.12 0.09 12.35
C ALA A 38 5.13 1.17 12.84
N ILE A 39 3.92 0.72 13.18
CA ILE A 39 2.91 1.52 13.86
C ILE A 39 3.23 1.51 15.36
N GLN A 40 3.28 2.68 15.99
CA GLN A 40 3.38 2.76 17.45
C GLN A 40 2.03 2.37 18.08
N VAL A 41 2.04 1.38 18.96
CA VAL A 41 0.84 0.90 19.67
C VAL A 41 0.91 1.35 21.12
N LEU A 42 -0.18 1.94 21.60
CA LEU A 42 -0.35 2.43 22.98
C LEU A 42 -0.83 1.32 23.91
N SER A 43 -1.69 0.43 23.42
CA SER A 43 -2.17 -0.74 24.16
C SER A 43 -2.58 -1.84 23.20
N VAL A 44 -2.41 -3.10 23.63
CA VAL A 44 -2.96 -4.28 22.98
C VAL A 44 -3.69 -5.11 24.04
N ASN A 45 -4.89 -5.57 23.70
CA ASN A 45 -5.73 -6.42 24.54
C ASN A 45 -6.16 -7.63 23.72
N HIS A 46 -5.97 -8.80 24.29
CA HIS A 46 -6.38 -10.06 23.71
C HIS A 46 -6.92 -10.97 24.80
N SER A 47 -8.03 -11.66 24.52
CA SER A 47 -8.61 -12.63 25.44
C SER A 47 -9.06 -13.88 24.71
N VAL A 48 -8.91 -15.02 25.38
CA VAL A 48 -9.45 -16.30 24.95
C VAL A 48 -10.21 -16.86 26.14
N SER A 49 -11.49 -17.12 25.94
CA SER A 49 -12.36 -17.73 26.95
C SER A 49 -12.59 -19.19 26.63
N ARG A 50 -12.99 -19.99 27.62
CA ARG A 50 -13.31 -21.40 27.41
C ARG A 50 -14.49 -21.78 28.29
N ASP A 51 -15.50 -22.35 27.66
CA ASP A 51 -16.49 -23.18 28.33
C ASP A 51 -16.15 -24.65 28.05
N GLN A 52 -16.58 -25.18 26.90
CA GLN A 52 -16.11 -26.48 26.40
C GLN A 52 -14.93 -26.33 25.43
N ASN A 53 -15.07 -25.45 24.43
CA ASN A 53 -14.05 -25.17 23.42
C ASN A 53 -13.39 -23.80 23.64
N ALA A 54 -12.22 -23.59 23.02
CA ALA A 54 -11.56 -22.28 23.06
C ALA A 54 -12.35 -21.29 22.19
N HIS A 55 -12.80 -20.20 22.80
CA HIS A 55 -13.45 -19.07 22.16
C HIS A 55 -12.48 -17.90 22.12
N HIS A 56 -11.96 -17.64 20.94
CA HIS A 56 -11.06 -16.53 20.67
C HIS A 56 -11.86 -15.24 20.44
N HIS A 57 -11.51 -14.19 21.18
CA HIS A 57 -12.05 -12.85 20.95
C HIS A 57 -11.12 -12.04 20.04
N PRO A 58 -11.64 -11.05 19.30
CA PRO A 58 -10.82 -10.16 18.50
C PRO A 58 -9.70 -9.52 19.32
N VAL A 59 -8.52 -9.38 18.72
CA VAL A 59 -7.42 -8.60 19.29
C VAL A 59 -7.75 -7.13 19.11
N SER A 60 -7.84 -6.38 20.21
CA SER A 60 -8.04 -4.94 20.19
C SER A 60 -6.72 -4.23 20.46
N PHE A 61 -6.39 -3.21 19.69
CA PHE A 61 -5.24 -2.36 19.96
C PHE A 61 -5.56 -0.88 19.75
N THR A 62 -4.81 -0.04 20.44
CA THR A 62 -4.94 1.41 20.35
C THR A 62 -3.66 2.02 19.81
N LYS A 63 -3.78 2.95 18.85
CA LYS A 63 -2.65 3.66 18.22
C LYS A 63 -2.97 5.16 18.13
N PRO A 64 -1.98 6.06 18.04
CA PRO A 64 -2.25 7.45 17.65
C PRO A 64 -2.76 7.49 16.20
N ILE A 65 -3.40 8.59 15.79
CA ILE A 65 -3.66 8.83 14.36
C ILE A 65 -2.30 8.98 13.66
N ASP A 66 -2.07 8.18 12.61
CA ASP A 66 -0.82 8.11 11.87
C ASP A 66 -1.07 7.88 10.36
N LYS A 67 -0.01 7.68 9.57
CA LYS A 67 -0.09 7.42 8.13
C LYS A 67 -0.92 6.17 7.76
N SER A 68 -1.00 5.16 8.62
CA SER A 68 -1.79 3.95 8.34
C SER A 68 -3.30 4.14 8.50
N SER A 69 -3.74 5.20 9.18
CA SER A 69 -5.16 5.46 9.47
C SER A 69 -6.08 5.37 8.23
N PRO A 70 -5.82 6.07 7.11
CA PRO A 70 -6.62 5.91 5.89
C PRO A 70 -6.50 4.53 5.24
N LEU A 71 -5.36 3.85 5.40
CA LEU A 71 -5.13 2.50 4.86
C LEU A 71 -5.97 1.46 5.62
N LEU A 72 -6.16 1.64 6.93
CA LEU A 72 -7.04 0.83 7.77
C LEU A 72 -8.51 1.00 7.38
N VAL A 73 -8.93 2.22 7.05
CA VAL A 73 -10.29 2.49 6.52
C VAL A 73 -10.53 1.73 5.20
N MET A 74 -9.54 1.71 4.30
CA MET A 74 -9.64 0.90 3.07
C MET A 74 -9.61 -0.61 3.36
N ALA A 75 -8.83 -1.04 4.35
CA ALA A 75 -8.73 -2.45 4.72
C ALA A 75 -10.06 -2.99 5.27
N ILE A 76 -10.77 -2.22 6.12
CA ILE A 76 -12.07 -2.62 6.66
C ILE A 76 -13.17 -2.58 5.58
N ASP A 77 -13.23 -1.54 4.73
CA ASP A 77 -14.21 -1.45 3.64
C ASP A 77 -14.01 -2.60 2.61
N GLY A 78 -12.77 -2.90 2.27
CA GLY A 78 -12.41 -3.96 1.34
C GLY A 78 -12.38 -5.38 1.95
N ASN A 79 -12.70 -5.52 3.24
CA ASN A 79 -12.54 -6.74 4.04
C ASN A 79 -11.21 -7.46 3.73
N GLU A 80 -10.12 -6.71 3.75
CA GLU A 80 -8.79 -7.16 3.33
C GLU A 80 -8.18 -8.12 4.36
N LEU A 81 -7.55 -9.20 3.87
CA LEU A 81 -6.75 -10.08 4.72
C LEU A 81 -5.43 -9.43 5.11
N LEU A 82 -5.13 -9.47 6.39
CA LEU A 82 -3.96 -8.87 7.01
C LEU A 82 -3.09 -9.91 7.71
N GLU A 83 -1.80 -9.58 7.80
CA GLU A 83 -0.84 -10.18 8.71
C GLU A 83 -0.37 -9.09 9.68
N ALA A 84 -0.58 -9.32 10.97
CA ALA A 84 -0.27 -8.37 12.04
C ALA A 84 0.75 -8.98 12.99
N VAL A 85 1.87 -8.30 13.22
CA VAL A 85 2.92 -8.73 14.15
C VAL A 85 3.16 -7.64 15.18
N PHE A 86 2.75 -7.90 16.41
CA PHE A 86 2.99 -7.04 17.57
C PHE A 86 4.28 -7.46 18.26
N LEU A 87 5.20 -6.53 18.45
CA LEU A 87 6.42 -6.70 19.23
C LEU A 87 6.34 -5.86 20.49
N CYS A 88 6.39 -6.52 21.64
CA CYS A 88 6.39 -5.90 22.96
C CYS A 88 7.82 -5.78 23.48
N TYR A 89 8.18 -4.57 23.91
CA TYR A 89 9.50 -4.22 24.40
C TYR A 89 9.50 -3.99 25.90
N ARG A 90 10.64 -4.30 26.53
CA ARG A 90 10.94 -3.95 27.92
C ARG A 90 12.39 -3.54 28.08
N THR A 91 12.71 -2.85 29.16
CA THR A 91 14.10 -2.62 29.58
C THR A 91 14.64 -3.88 30.25
N ASN A 92 15.78 -4.38 29.79
CA ASN A 92 16.46 -5.54 30.37
C ASN A 92 17.37 -5.13 31.55
N PRO A 93 17.94 -6.08 32.31
CA PRO A 93 18.82 -5.76 33.44
C PRO A 93 20.09 -4.96 33.07
N MET A 94 20.49 -4.96 31.80
CA MET A 94 21.60 -4.16 31.28
C MET A 94 21.18 -2.74 30.85
N GLY A 95 19.92 -2.36 31.10
CA GLY A 95 19.38 -1.05 30.74
C GLY A 95 19.02 -0.88 29.27
N GLN A 96 19.09 -1.95 28.47
CA GLN A 96 18.81 -1.93 27.03
C GLN A 96 17.35 -2.28 26.75
N LEU A 97 16.79 -1.69 25.70
CA LEU A 97 15.45 -2.02 25.22
C LEU A 97 15.49 -3.32 24.40
N GLU A 98 14.82 -4.37 24.86
CA GLU A 98 14.74 -5.66 24.19
C GLU A 98 13.30 -6.01 23.80
N ALA A 99 13.11 -6.67 22.66
CA ALA A 99 11.84 -7.32 22.34
C ALA A 99 11.78 -8.64 23.12
N PHE A 100 10.81 -8.77 24.02
CA PHE A 100 10.71 -9.97 24.86
C PHE A 100 9.49 -10.84 24.54
N TYR A 101 8.47 -10.26 23.88
CA TYR A 101 7.22 -10.94 23.58
C TYR A 101 6.68 -10.52 22.20
N GLU A 102 6.20 -11.49 21.44
CA GLU A 102 5.62 -11.31 20.11
C GLU A 102 4.22 -11.92 20.06
N ILE A 103 3.27 -11.20 19.47
CA ILE A 103 1.94 -11.70 19.12
C ILE A 103 1.79 -11.55 17.61
N LYS A 104 1.62 -12.66 16.90
CA LYS A 104 1.44 -12.71 15.46
C LYS A 104 0.06 -13.23 15.11
N LEU A 105 -0.68 -12.46 14.32
CA LEU A 105 -1.99 -12.82 13.77
C LEU A 105 -1.86 -13.04 12.26
N THR A 106 -2.35 -14.18 11.79
CA THR A 106 -2.33 -14.53 10.37
C THR A 106 -3.75 -14.71 9.85
N GLY A 107 -4.02 -14.16 8.66
CA GLY A 107 -5.35 -14.17 8.06
C GLY A 107 -6.32 -13.35 8.90
N ALA A 108 -5.89 -12.16 9.33
CA ALA A 108 -6.69 -11.25 10.13
C ALA A 108 -7.56 -10.35 9.26
N THR A 109 -8.69 -9.88 9.78
CA THR A 109 -9.57 -8.89 9.16
C THR A 109 -10.00 -7.87 10.21
N LEU A 110 -10.15 -6.60 9.82
CA LEU A 110 -10.71 -5.60 10.73
C LEU A 110 -12.19 -5.89 10.98
N VAL A 111 -12.59 -5.87 12.25
CA VAL A 111 -14.00 -5.98 12.67
C VAL A 111 -14.53 -4.64 13.15
N ASP A 112 -13.68 -3.83 13.77
CA ASP A 112 -14.01 -2.48 14.23
C ASP A 112 -12.83 -1.53 14.01
N PHE A 113 -13.16 -0.29 13.63
CA PHE A 113 -12.22 0.81 13.54
C PHE A 113 -12.91 2.07 14.08
N THR A 114 -12.45 2.54 15.23
CA THR A 114 -13.01 3.71 15.90
C THR A 114 -11.93 4.78 16.04
N CYS A 115 -12.17 5.97 15.49
CA CYS A 115 -11.29 7.12 15.64
C CYS A 115 -11.82 8.03 16.76
N HIS A 116 -10.96 8.37 17.73
CA HIS A 116 -11.28 9.22 18.86
C HIS A 116 -10.53 10.53 18.75
N TYR A 117 -11.29 11.61 18.60
CA TYR A 117 -10.78 12.97 18.71
C TYR A 117 -11.28 13.59 20.02
N PRO A 118 -10.39 13.85 20.99
CA PRO A 118 -10.80 14.40 22.28
C PRO A 118 -11.47 15.76 22.15
N HIS A 119 -12.38 16.06 23.07
CA HIS A 119 -13.05 17.36 23.11
C HIS A 119 -12.04 18.46 23.42
N SER A 120 -11.82 19.39 22.49
CA SER A 120 -10.72 20.37 22.59
C SER A 120 -10.77 21.29 23.81
N ILE A 121 -11.95 21.45 24.43
CA ILE A 121 -12.13 22.20 25.68
C ILE A 121 -12.01 21.29 26.93
N ASN A 122 -12.81 20.22 27.01
CA ASN A 122 -12.93 19.41 28.22
C ASN A 122 -11.86 18.30 28.37
N SER A 123 -11.07 18.02 27.33
CA SER A 123 -10.10 16.91 27.29
C SER A 123 -8.87 17.26 26.45
N ASN A 124 -8.36 18.49 26.62
CA ASN A 124 -7.22 19.03 25.86
C ASN A 124 -5.88 18.33 26.14
N ASP A 125 -5.74 17.61 27.26
CA ASP A 125 -4.53 16.86 27.62
C ASP A 125 -4.42 15.51 26.89
N GLN A 126 -5.50 15.05 26.25
CA GLN A 126 -5.50 13.78 25.53
C GLN A 126 -5.05 13.97 24.08
N ILE A 127 -4.23 13.04 23.61
CA ILE A 127 -3.89 12.96 22.18
C ILE A 127 -5.02 12.27 21.40
N PRO A 128 -5.25 12.63 20.12
CA PRO A 128 -6.11 11.83 19.24
C PRO A 128 -5.56 10.41 19.07
N TYR A 129 -6.45 9.42 19.10
CA TYR A 129 -6.10 8.01 19.00
C TYR A 129 -7.18 7.21 18.27
N GLU A 130 -6.84 5.98 17.91
CA GLU A 130 -7.70 5.06 17.19
C GLU A 130 -7.71 3.71 17.90
N THR A 131 -8.88 3.11 18.01
CA THR A 131 -9.08 1.75 18.52
C THR A 131 -9.42 0.85 17.33
N VAL A 132 -8.66 -0.23 17.16
CA VAL A 132 -8.80 -1.16 16.05
C VAL A 132 -9.01 -2.56 16.62
N GLN A 133 -9.95 -3.32 16.05
CA GLN A 133 -10.18 -4.71 16.41
C GLN A 133 -9.93 -5.63 15.21
N LEU A 134 -9.10 -6.66 15.44
CA LEU A 134 -8.73 -7.67 14.46
C LEU A 134 -9.27 -9.02 14.89
N ASP A 135 -10.15 -9.59 14.07
CA ASP A 135 -10.43 -11.02 14.12
C ASP A 135 -9.42 -11.75 13.23
N TYR A 136 -9.14 -13.03 13.50
CA TYR A 136 -7.98 -13.70 12.94
C TYR A 136 -8.17 -15.21 12.82
N LYS A 137 -7.60 -15.80 11.76
CA LYS A 137 -7.63 -17.27 11.54
C LYS A 137 -6.67 -18.02 12.47
N SER A 138 -5.50 -17.46 12.75
CA SER A 138 -4.57 -18.06 13.71
C SER A 138 -3.77 -17.01 14.44
N ILE A 139 -3.34 -17.39 15.64
CA ILE A 139 -2.52 -16.58 16.53
C ILE A 139 -1.30 -17.39 16.99
N SER A 140 -0.14 -16.76 16.95
CA SER A 140 1.10 -17.25 17.56
C SER A 140 1.56 -16.27 18.62
N CYS A 141 1.87 -16.76 19.81
CA CYS A 141 2.42 -15.96 20.91
C CYS A 141 3.79 -16.52 21.30
N ASN A 142 4.83 -15.70 21.20
CA ASN A 142 6.21 -16.12 21.44
C ASN A 142 6.83 -15.26 22.56
N HIS A 143 7.25 -15.89 23.65
CA HIS A 143 8.08 -15.23 24.66
C HIS A 143 9.56 -15.38 24.29
N ILE A 144 10.05 -14.46 23.47
CA ILE A 144 11.39 -14.47 22.85
C ILE A 144 12.49 -14.68 23.90
N ALA A 145 12.46 -13.93 24.99
CA ALA A 145 13.51 -13.99 26.01
C ALA A 145 13.51 -15.28 26.85
N ALA A 146 12.44 -16.09 26.81
CA ALA A 146 12.30 -17.32 27.58
C ALA A 146 12.14 -18.57 26.68
N GLY A 147 12.11 -18.40 25.36
CA GLY A 147 12.06 -19.48 24.38
C GLY A 147 10.72 -20.23 24.28
N THR A 148 9.67 -19.83 25.00
CA THR A 148 8.37 -20.51 24.94
C THR A 148 7.47 -19.92 23.86
N SER A 149 6.78 -20.77 23.10
CA SER A 149 5.81 -20.38 22.08
C SER A 149 4.48 -21.09 22.28
N GLY A 150 3.41 -20.45 21.82
CA GLY A 150 2.06 -21.01 21.75
C GLY A 150 1.44 -20.67 20.40
N TYR A 151 0.70 -21.61 19.84
CA TYR A 151 0.01 -21.44 18.57
C TYR A 151 -1.43 -21.94 18.70
N SER A 152 -2.38 -21.20 18.15
CA SER A 152 -3.78 -21.60 18.11
C SER A 152 -4.43 -21.19 16.79
N ILE A 153 -5.33 -22.03 16.30
CA ILE A 153 -6.15 -21.78 15.12
C ILE A 153 -7.57 -21.57 15.59
N THR A 154 -8.21 -20.51 15.10
CA THR A 154 -9.63 -20.26 15.35
C THR A 154 -10.46 -21.06 14.35
N GLN A 155 -11.62 -21.54 14.78
CA GLN A 155 -12.61 -22.13 13.87
C GLN A 155 -13.33 -21.01 13.08
N LEU A 156 -12.59 -20.16 12.38
CA LEU A 156 -13.21 -19.22 11.43
C LEU A 156 -13.59 -19.96 10.16
N ALA A 157 -14.73 -20.63 10.19
CA ALA A 157 -15.47 -21.03 9.00
C ALA A 157 -16.29 -19.82 8.51
N GLY A 158 -15.94 -19.23 7.35
CA GLY A 158 -16.87 -18.35 6.62
C GLY A 158 -16.43 -16.91 6.29
N ARG A 159 -15.18 -16.49 6.55
CA ARG A 159 -14.64 -15.19 6.06
C ARG A 159 -13.41 -15.39 5.15
N GLU A 160 -13.52 -16.30 4.20
CA GLU A 160 -12.59 -16.34 3.07
C GLU A 160 -12.89 -15.17 2.13
N GLU A 161 -11.87 -14.64 1.46
CA GLU A 161 -12.00 -13.46 0.58
C GLU A 161 -13.26 -13.53 -0.28
N GLY A 162 -14.20 -12.61 -0.08
CA GLY A 162 -15.51 -12.76 -0.68
C GLY A 162 -16.44 -11.56 -0.51
N LYS A 163 -16.23 -10.58 -1.40
CA LYS A 163 -17.04 -9.38 -1.69
C LYS A 163 -17.03 -8.27 -0.63
N PRO A 164 -16.80 -7.01 -1.05
CA PRO A 164 -16.97 -5.86 -0.16
C PRO A 164 -18.37 -5.90 0.44
N LEU A 165 -18.48 -5.67 1.74
CA LEU A 165 -19.76 -5.31 2.33
C LEU A 165 -20.14 -4.01 1.63
N LEU A 166 -21.19 -4.02 0.80
CA LEU A 166 -21.69 -2.82 0.13
C LEU A 166 -21.88 -1.72 1.19
N SER A 167 -20.90 -0.84 1.34
CA SER A 167 -20.97 0.29 2.24
C SER A 167 -21.97 1.26 1.62
N GLY A 168 -23.11 1.40 2.29
CA GLY A 168 -24.26 2.21 1.89
C GLY A 168 -24.02 3.72 1.87
N PHE A 169 -22.84 4.18 1.46
CA PHE A 169 -22.54 5.58 1.15
C PHE A 169 -22.53 5.87 -0.35
N SER A 170 -23.32 5.13 -1.13
CA SER A 170 -23.60 5.46 -2.53
C SER A 170 -24.68 6.55 -2.71
N ASN A 171 -25.09 7.26 -1.65
CA ASN A 171 -26.12 8.30 -1.73
C ASN A 171 -25.71 9.69 -1.21
N VAL A 172 -24.44 10.09 -1.35
CA VAL A 172 -24.20 11.50 -1.68
C VAL A 172 -24.33 11.61 -3.19
N LYS A 173 -25.47 12.11 -3.68
CA LYS A 173 -25.60 12.48 -5.09
C LYS A 173 -24.44 13.42 -5.43
N PRO A 174 -23.51 13.04 -6.32
CA PRO A 174 -22.63 14.02 -6.91
C PRO A 174 -23.52 15.02 -7.65
N LEU A 175 -23.24 16.31 -7.52
CA LEU A 175 -23.73 17.31 -8.46
C LEU A 175 -23.51 16.75 -9.87
N LYS A 176 -24.61 16.57 -10.62
CA LYS A 176 -24.59 16.08 -12.00
C LYS A 176 -23.59 16.90 -12.80
N LYS A 177 -22.36 16.40 -12.94
CA LYS A 177 -21.50 16.71 -14.08
C LYS A 177 -22.00 15.84 -15.24
N PRO A 178 -22.07 16.37 -16.46
CA PRO A 178 -22.63 15.64 -17.59
C PRO A 178 -21.84 14.35 -17.82
N LEU A 179 -22.55 13.28 -18.12
CA LEU A 179 -22.01 11.97 -18.48
C LEU A 179 -21.04 12.14 -19.65
N VAL A 180 -19.75 11.90 -19.40
CA VAL A 180 -18.80 11.60 -20.46
C VAL A 180 -18.58 10.09 -20.39
N GLU A 181 -19.05 9.39 -21.42
CA GLU A 181 -18.77 7.99 -21.67
C GLU A 181 -17.27 7.74 -21.46
N GLU A 182 -16.93 6.76 -20.60
CA GLU A 182 -15.57 6.24 -20.51
C GLU A 182 -15.21 5.61 -21.86
N ASN A 183 -14.60 6.43 -22.72
CA ASN A 183 -13.84 5.94 -23.84
C ASN A 183 -12.65 5.14 -23.28
N PRO A 184 -12.28 4.00 -23.88
CA PRO A 184 -11.08 3.27 -23.50
C PRO A 184 -9.91 4.27 -23.48
N ILE A 185 -9.07 4.23 -22.44
CA ILE A 185 -7.91 5.11 -22.30
C ILE A 185 -7.14 5.05 -23.62
N LYS A 186 -7.29 6.08 -24.45
CA LYS A 186 -6.59 6.15 -25.72
C LYS A 186 -5.10 6.22 -25.37
N PRO A 187 -4.25 5.34 -25.94
CA PRO A 187 -2.81 5.47 -25.76
C PRO A 187 -2.40 6.90 -26.14
N ALA A 188 -1.53 7.50 -25.34
CA ALA A 188 -1.07 8.87 -25.59
C ALA A 188 -0.42 8.92 -26.97
N LYS A 189 -1.08 9.54 -27.95
CA LYS A 189 -0.56 9.64 -29.32
C LYS A 189 0.49 10.73 -29.38
N HIS A 190 1.73 10.34 -29.64
CA HIS A 190 2.87 11.23 -29.81
C HIS A 190 3.11 11.52 -31.30
N HIS A 191 3.41 12.79 -31.62
CA HIS A 191 3.93 13.16 -32.92
C HIS A 191 5.45 13.14 -32.85
N ALA A 192 6.08 12.23 -33.59
CA ALA A 192 7.53 12.10 -33.64
C ALA A 192 8.03 12.27 -35.07
N ARG A 193 9.17 12.96 -35.22
CA ARG A 193 9.96 12.96 -36.45
C ARG A 193 11.43 12.80 -36.08
N TYR A 194 12.20 12.18 -36.96
CA TYR A 194 13.59 11.83 -36.68
C TYR A 194 14.50 12.49 -37.71
N ARG A 195 15.69 12.89 -37.25
CA ARG A 195 16.76 13.38 -38.11
C ARG A 195 17.71 12.24 -38.40
N CYS A 196 17.91 11.91 -39.67
CA CYS A 196 18.75 10.81 -40.11
C CYS A 196 20.12 11.33 -40.54
N VAL A 197 21.17 10.77 -39.95
CA VAL A 197 22.57 11.04 -40.26
C VAL A 197 23.29 9.73 -40.54
N ASP A 198 24.36 9.78 -41.33
CA ASP A 198 25.29 8.65 -41.48
C ASP A 198 26.22 8.52 -40.25
N ASP A 199 27.05 7.47 -40.24
CA ASP A 199 28.00 7.20 -39.15
C ASP A 199 29.07 8.31 -38.99
N ASN A 200 29.24 9.16 -40.01
CA ASN A 200 30.14 10.30 -40.01
C ASN A 200 29.43 11.63 -39.66
N GLY A 201 28.13 11.59 -39.34
CA GLY A 201 27.31 12.75 -38.99
C GLY A 201 26.78 13.57 -40.18
N ASN A 202 26.99 13.13 -41.42
CA ASN A 202 26.44 13.81 -42.60
C ASN A 202 24.94 13.52 -42.73
N LEU A 203 24.19 14.50 -43.23
CA LEU A 203 22.74 14.39 -43.37
C LEU A 203 22.36 13.41 -44.48
N LEU A 204 21.49 12.45 -44.15
CA LEU A 204 20.89 11.54 -45.12
C LEU A 204 19.65 12.20 -45.73
N THR A 205 19.88 13.05 -46.73
CA THR A 205 18.83 13.78 -47.45
C THR A 205 18.29 12.98 -48.64
N GLU A 206 16.99 13.08 -48.91
CA GLU A 206 16.33 12.44 -50.06
C GLU A 206 16.48 10.90 -50.12
N CYS A 207 16.75 10.27 -48.97
CA CYS A 207 16.87 8.82 -48.84
C CYS A 207 15.53 8.18 -48.49
N LYS A 208 15.23 7.04 -49.10
CA LYS A 208 14.05 6.24 -48.74
C LYS A 208 14.25 5.62 -47.35
N TYR A 209 13.19 5.55 -46.57
CA TYR A 209 13.19 4.93 -45.25
C TYR A 209 11.93 4.11 -45.03
N ARG A 210 12.04 3.18 -44.08
CA ARG A 210 10.94 2.38 -43.53
C ARG A 210 10.96 2.51 -42.01
N VAL A 211 9.81 2.81 -41.42
CA VAL A 211 9.59 2.83 -39.97
C VAL A 211 8.54 1.79 -39.59
N CYS A 212 8.84 1.00 -38.57
CA CYS A 212 7.90 0.10 -37.93
C CYS A 212 7.41 0.73 -36.63
N LEU A 213 6.11 1.00 -36.57
CA LEU A 213 5.42 1.56 -35.41
C LEU A 213 5.12 0.45 -34.36
N PRO A 214 4.95 0.79 -33.08
CA PRO A 214 4.65 -0.18 -32.01
C PRO A 214 3.36 -0.99 -32.22
N ASP A 215 2.41 -0.44 -32.99
CA ASP A 215 1.16 -1.10 -33.37
C ASP A 215 1.34 -2.10 -34.54
N GLY A 216 2.57 -2.31 -34.99
CA GLY A 216 2.93 -3.20 -36.11
C GLY A 216 2.75 -2.57 -37.49
N GLN A 217 2.28 -1.33 -37.59
CA GLN A 217 2.17 -0.64 -38.88
C GLN A 217 3.53 -0.27 -39.42
N ILE A 218 3.66 -0.36 -40.74
CA ILE A 218 4.89 -0.07 -41.45
C ILE A 218 4.63 1.11 -42.37
N LYS A 219 5.39 2.18 -42.18
CA LYS A 219 5.34 3.37 -43.02
C LYS A 219 6.64 3.56 -43.76
N THR A 220 6.55 4.00 -45.00
CA THR A 220 7.70 4.31 -45.84
C THR A 220 7.63 5.75 -46.30
N GLY A 221 8.78 6.38 -46.48
CA GLY A 221 8.85 7.74 -47.01
C GLY A 221 10.26 8.09 -47.45
N THR A 222 10.45 9.35 -47.79
CA THR A 222 11.74 9.91 -48.18
C THR A 222 12.10 11.04 -47.24
N THR A 223 13.37 11.14 -46.82
CA THR A 223 13.83 12.23 -45.95
C THR A 223 13.89 13.55 -46.71
N ASP A 224 13.68 14.66 -46.01
CA ASP A 224 13.76 16.00 -46.61
C ASP A 224 15.22 16.47 -46.83
N LYS A 225 15.38 17.68 -47.38
CA LYS A 225 16.69 18.31 -47.63
C LYS A 225 17.47 18.63 -46.35
N GLN A 226 16.86 18.50 -45.17
CA GLN A 226 17.49 18.66 -43.87
C GLN A 226 17.70 17.32 -43.15
N GLY A 227 17.41 16.19 -43.83
CA GLY A 227 17.57 14.84 -43.33
C GLY A 227 16.46 14.39 -42.39
N PHE A 228 15.33 15.08 -42.31
CA PHE A 228 14.22 14.68 -41.45
C PHE A 228 13.25 13.74 -42.15
N THR A 229 12.73 12.77 -41.38
CA THR A 229 11.56 11.99 -41.77
C THR A 229 10.29 12.83 -41.67
N GLN A 230 9.22 12.36 -42.32
CA GLN A 230 7.89 12.93 -42.14
C GLN A 230 7.41 12.69 -40.70
N TRP A 231 6.41 13.46 -40.27
CA TRP A 231 5.80 13.26 -38.96
C TRP A 231 5.04 11.93 -38.89
N HIS A 232 5.33 11.15 -37.86
CA HIS A 232 4.64 9.90 -37.57
C HIS A 232 3.89 10.01 -36.25
N LEU A 233 2.65 9.54 -36.25
CA LEU A 233 1.84 9.39 -35.04
C LEU A 233 2.12 8.01 -34.45
N THR A 234 2.54 7.95 -33.19
CA THR A 234 2.91 6.71 -32.49
C THR A 234 2.32 6.70 -31.08
N ASP A 235 2.03 5.51 -30.58
CA ASP A 235 1.52 5.29 -29.22
C ASP A 235 2.66 5.18 -28.18
N ASP A 236 3.91 5.05 -28.65
CA ASP A 236 5.13 5.05 -27.82
C ASP A 236 6.27 5.75 -28.58
N LYS A 237 6.90 6.74 -27.93
CA LYS A 237 8.01 7.53 -28.52
C LYS A 237 9.38 6.85 -28.41
N ASN A 238 9.50 5.82 -27.56
CA ASN A 238 10.79 5.20 -27.22
C ASN A 238 11.07 3.89 -27.96
N ASN A 239 10.04 3.22 -28.50
CA ASN A 239 10.13 1.90 -29.15
C ASN A 239 9.80 1.95 -30.65
N LEU A 240 10.59 2.68 -31.44
CA LEU A 240 10.42 2.77 -32.89
C LEU A 240 11.65 2.21 -33.62
N ASN A 241 11.44 1.27 -34.54
CA ASN A 241 12.51 0.71 -35.36
C ASN A 241 12.55 1.39 -36.73
N PHE A 242 13.67 2.04 -37.04
CA PHE A 242 13.90 2.76 -38.30
C PHE A 242 14.96 2.07 -39.15
N HIS A 243 14.68 1.93 -40.45
CA HIS A 243 15.62 1.45 -41.45
C HIS A 243 15.71 2.45 -42.61
N ILE A 244 16.92 2.97 -42.86
CA ILE A 244 17.20 3.70 -44.10
C ILE A 244 17.42 2.67 -45.19
N LEU A 245 16.65 2.77 -46.26
CA LEU A 245 16.83 1.96 -47.46
C LEU A 245 17.84 2.68 -48.34
N LYS A 246 19.10 2.29 -48.22
CA LYS A 246 20.12 2.64 -49.22
C LYS A 246 19.94 1.66 -50.37
N ASP A 247 19.49 2.17 -51.52
CA ASP A 247 19.53 1.42 -52.78
C ASP A 247 21.00 1.07 -53.11
#